data_AF-A0A849IE70-F1
#
_entry.id   AF-A0A849IE70-F1
#
_cell.length_a   1.000
_cell.length_b   1.000
_cell.length_c   1.000
_cell.angle_alpha   90.00
_cell.angle_beta   90.00
_cell.angle_gamma   90.00
#
_symmetry.space_group_name_H-M   'P 1'
#
loop_
_entity.id
_entity.type
_entity.pdbx_description
1 polymer ?
#
loop_
_entity_poly.entity_id
_entity_poly.type
_entity_poly.pdbx_seq_one_letter_code
_entity_poly.pdbx_strand_id
1 'polypeptide(L)'
;PKHRWTRFMVTLPSQAAHDPTLVRDFLSAGMNCARINCAHDAPEDWQRMISNVRQAEAETKISCRIMMDLAGPKLRTGKIEPGPPVLHLNPRRDMEGRVAREAPVILDSSGAPGKSSRRAAIASLSVAHKWLKRLAPGDEVHFRDMLKRTRKFRIAERLSEFEVLAFISEGAYIAPGTRLECRQKNVETATLDFASDPHEIRLYKGDALLLSKDGSPGRPAELDSDKNVKKPARISCQQPEVFDYLKAGERIWIDDGRLGALVEQVNEEGAQLRVTHARAQGEKIGEGKGINFPDSDIQLPSLSAKDRENLAFAVLHADMVGYSFVNRASDMDELVAAMGEMGGEQIGIVAKIETRQAVRNLPEILVHGMKHDLGAMIARGDLALEIGYERLAEIQEEILWICEAAHVPVIWATQVLENLVQTGMPSRAEITDAAMAERAECIMLNKGEYIPQALRVLDSVVTRMQDHQHKKVSKFRALHW
;
A
#
# COMPACT_ATOMS: atom_id res chain seq x y z
N PRO A 1 9.58 -20.96 19.03
CA PRO A 1 9.11 -22.37 19.00
C PRO A 1 10.25 -23.30 19.43
N LYS A 2 9.94 -24.54 19.85
CA LYS A 2 10.97 -25.52 20.24
C LYS A 2 11.60 -26.22 19.02
N HIS A 3 10.89 -26.30 17.90
CA HIS A 3 11.30 -27.06 16.70
C HIS A 3 12.06 -26.25 15.67
N ARG A 4 12.11 -24.91 15.80
CA ARG A 4 12.90 -24.04 14.94
C ARG A 4 13.48 -22.84 15.69
N TRP A 5 14.63 -22.38 15.24
CA TRP A 5 15.33 -21.23 15.84
C TRP A 5 14.80 -19.89 15.33
N THR A 6 14.61 -19.75 14.01
CA THR A 6 14.06 -18.56 13.36
C THR A 6 12.64 -18.29 13.83
N ARG A 7 12.29 -17.02 14.07
CA ARG A 7 10.96 -16.55 14.47
C ARG A 7 10.20 -15.96 13.29
N PHE A 8 8.86 -16.00 13.35
CA PHE A 8 8.03 -15.42 12.30
C PHE A 8 7.29 -14.20 12.82
N MET A 9 7.46 -13.08 12.13
CA MET A 9 6.72 -11.86 12.34
C MET A 9 5.66 -11.72 11.25
N VAL A 10 4.45 -11.31 11.61
CA VAL A 10 3.36 -11.08 10.65
C VAL A 10 2.81 -9.68 10.86
N THR A 11 2.68 -8.94 9.76
CA THR A 11 1.97 -7.65 9.78
C THR A 11 0.47 -7.90 9.89
N LEU A 12 -0.15 -7.41 10.96
CA LEU A 12 -1.60 -7.54 11.15
C LEU A 12 -2.35 -6.65 10.13
N PRO A 13 -3.33 -7.20 9.38
CA PRO A 13 -4.23 -6.39 8.58
C PRO A 13 -5.24 -5.66 9.49
N SER A 14 -5.87 -4.58 9.00
CA SER A 14 -6.93 -3.85 9.73
C SER A 14 -8.06 -4.77 10.21
N GLN A 15 -8.36 -5.82 9.44
CA GLN A 15 -9.34 -6.87 9.78
C GLN A 15 -9.04 -7.55 11.12
N ALA A 16 -7.77 -7.66 11.53
CA ALA A 16 -7.37 -8.27 12.80
C ALA A 16 -7.86 -7.49 14.03
N ALA A 17 -8.28 -6.23 13.88
CA ALA A 17 -8.94 -5.47 14.94
C ALA A 17 -10.37 -5.96 15.20
N HIS A 18 -11.02 -6.61 14.23
CA HIS A 18 -12.44 -6.97 14.29
C HIS A 18 -12.69 -8.47 14.18
N ASP A 19 -11.69 -9.24 13.79
CA ASP A 19 -11.74 -10.70 13.71
C ASP A 19 -10.69 -11.35 14.64
N PRO A 20 -11.07 -11.72 15.88
CA PRO A 20 -10.16 -12.39 16.80
C PRO A 20 -9.76 -13.80 16.31
N THR A 21 -10.61 -14.44 15.48
CA THR A 21 -10.33 -15.77 14.93
C THR A 21 -9.13 -15.73 14.00
N LEU A 22 -9.02 -14.68 13.19
CA LEU A 22 -7.90 -14.47 12.29
C LEU A 22 -6.56 -14.45 13.04
N VAL A 23 -6.48 -13.74 14.17
CA VAL A 23 -5.26 -13.64 14.98
C VAL A 23 -4.91 -15.00 15.60
N ARG A 24 -5.91 -15.71 16.14
CA ARG A 24 -5.73 -17.07 16.67
C ARG A 24 -5.19 -18.04 15.61
N ASP A 25 -5.71 -17.95 14.39
CA ASP A 25 -5.27 -18.79 13.28
C ASP A 25 -3.83 -18.47 12.86
N PHE A 26 -3.40 -17.21 12.93
CA PHE A 26 -2.00 -16.81 12.71
C PHE A 26 -1.05 -17.38 13.79
N LEU A 27 -1.43 -17.29 15.08
CA LEU A 27 -0.65 -17.88 16.18
C LEU A 27 -0.52 -19.40 15.99
N SER A 28 -1.64 -20.07 15.72
CA SER A 28 -1.69 -21.52 15.53
C SER A 28 -0.88 -21.98 14.32
N ALA A 29 -0.79 -21.15 13.27
CA ALA A 29 0.02 -21.41 12.09
C ALA A 29 1.53 -21.12 12.28
N GLY A 30 1.93 -20.51 13.39
CA GLY A 30 3.34 -20.35 13.78
C GLY A 30 3.84 -18.91 13.93
N MET A 31 2.97 -17.90 13.91
CA MET A 31 3.37 -16.52 14.23
C MET A 31 4.00 -16.44 15.63
N ASN A 32 5.07 -15.67 15.77
CA ASN A 32 5.77 -15.41 17.04
C ASN A 32 5.80 -13.93 17.41
N CYS A 33 5.65 -13.05 16.41
CA CYS A 33 5.56 -11.62 16.62
C CYS A 33 4.45 -11.03 15.73
N ALA A 34 3.57 -10.25 16.32
CA ALA A 34 2.59 -9.45 15.61
C ALA A 34 3.18 -8.04 15.37
N ARG A 35 3.28 -7.65 14.11
CA ARG A 35 3.65 -6.29 13.70
C ARG A 35 2.38 -5.48 13.47
N ILE A 36 2.26 -4.34 14.14
CA ILE A 36 1.25 -3.32 13.91
C ILE A 36 1.94 -2.14 13.21
N ASN A 37 1.47 -1.77 12.02
CA ASN A 37 2.06 -0.69 11.24
C ASN A 37 1.34 0.63 11.53
N CYS A 38 1.99 1.55 12.26
CA CYS A 38 1.41 2.81 12.70
C CYS A 38 1.25 3.86 11.59
N ALA A 39 1.71 3.57 10.36
CA ALA A 39 1.38 4.38 9.19
C ALA A 39 -0.08 4.20 8.72
N HIS A 40 -0.81 3.25 9.33
CA HIS A 40 -2.19 2.92 9.01
C HIS A 40 -3.01 2.72 10.29
N ASP A 41 -4.34 2.77 10.14
CA ASP A 41 -5.30 2.58 11.22
C ASP A 41 -5.15 3.62 12.35
N ALA A 42 -5.95 3.49 13.41
CA ALA A 42 -5.98 4.42 14.54
C ALA A 42 -5.67 3.70 15.87
N PRO A 43 -5.30 4.44 16.95
CA PRO A 43 -5.01 3.86 18.26
C PRO A 43 -6.09 2.90 18.78
N GLU A 44 -7.36 3.18 18.51
CA GLU A 44 -8.48 2.31 18.91
C GLU A 44 -8.42 0.93 18.21
N ASP A 45 -8.00 0.90 16.95
CA ASP A 45 -7.86 -0.33 16.19
C ASP A 45 -6.59 -1.09 16.60
N TRP A 46 -5.49 -0.38 16.86
CA TRP A 46 -4.27 -0.98 17.42
C TRP A 46 -4.56 -1.64 18.77
N GLN A 47 -5.29 -0.97 19.66
CA GLN A 47 -5.69 -1.51 20.95
C GLN A 47 -6.53 -2.79 20.81
N ARG A 48 -7.45 -2.81 19.84
CA ARG A 48 -8.24 -4.00 19.51
C ARG A 48 -7.37 -5.15 18.98
N MET A 49 -6.42 -4.86 18.08
CA MET A 49 -5.45 -5.85 17.60
C MET A 49 -4.63 -6.44 18.75
N ILE A 50 -4.10 -5.60 19.64
CA ILE A 50 -3.35 -6.03 20.83
C ILE A 50 -4.22 -6.94 21.72
N SER A 51 -5.46 -6.53 21.98
CA SER A 51 -6.39 -7.31 22.80
C SER A 51 -6.67 -8.69 22.19
N ASN A 52 -6.86 -8.75 20.87
CA ASN A 52 -7.06 -10.01 20.16
C ASN A 52 -5.80 -10.90 20.17
N VAL A 53 -4.59 -10.31 20.11
CA VAL A 53 -3.34 -11.06 20.30
C VAL A 53 -3.29 -11.67 21.69
N ARG A 54 -3.53 -10.88 22.76
CA ARG A 54 -3.50 -11.38 24.15
C ARG A 54 -4.58 -12.45 24.39
N GLN A 55 -5.76 -12.29 23.80
CA GLN A 55 -6.81 -13.31 23.84
C GLN A 55 -6.35 -14.61 23.16
N ALA A 56 -5.79 -14.51 21.95
CA ALA A 56 -5.29 -15.67 21.22
C ALA A 56 -4.15 -16.39 21.97
N GLU A 57 -3.27 -15.67 22.66
CA GLU A 57 -2.25 -16.27 23.53
C GLU A 57 -2.88 -17.07 24.68
N ALA A 58 -3.91 -16.51 25.32
CA ALA A 58 -4.63 -17.18 26.41
C ALA A 58 -5.33 -18.46 25.95
N GLU A 59 -5.91 -18.46 24.75
CA GLU A 59 -6.59 -19.61 24.14
C GLU A 59 -5.62 -20.70 23.66
N THR A 60 -4.56 -20.30 22.94
CA THR A 60 -3.64 -21.25 22.28
C THR A 60 -2.46 -21.67 23.17
N LYS A 61 -2.17 -20.93 24.24
CA LYS A 61 -0.97 -21.05 25.09
C LYS A 61 0.34 -20.83 24.32
N ILE A 62 0.28 -20.20 23.14
CA ILE A 62 1.44 -19.80 22.34
C ILE A 62 1.71 -18.32 22.64
N SER A 63 2.94 -17.98 23.02
CA SER A 63 3.31 -16.58 23.25
C SER A 63 3.61 -15.83 21.94
N CYS A 64 3.28 -14.54 21.91
CA CYS A 64 3.42 -13.65 20.79
C CYS A 64 3.88 -12.26 21.26
N ARG A 65 5.01 -11.79 20.74
CA ARG A 65 5.49 -10.41 20.96
C ARG A 65 4.75 -9.44 20.06
N ILE A 66 4.58 -8.20 20.48
CA ILE A 66 3.98 -7.14 19.69
C ILE A 66 5.04 -6.10 19.34
N MET A 67 5.25 -5.87 18.05
CA MET A 67 6.06 -4.77 17.54
C MET A 67 5.15 -3.70 16.95
N MET A 68 5.29 -2.46 17.41
CA MET A 68 4.63 -1.31 16.78
C MET A 68 5.64 -0.57 15.91
N ASP A 69 5.39 -0.53 14.61
CA ASP A 69 6.28 0.04 13.60
C ASP A 69 5.89 1.49 13.30
N LEU A 70 6.73 2.43 13.71
CA LEU A 70 6.54 3.86 13.49
C LEU A 70 6.61 4.18 11.99
N ALA A 71 5.90 5.22 11.54
CA ALA A 71 5.83 5.52 10.11
C ALA A 71 7.13 6.12 9.60
N GLY A 72 7.79 6.93 10.44
CA GLY A 72 8.95 7.73 10.06
C GLY A 72 8.62 8.80 9.01
N PRO A 73 9.64 9.51 8.50
CA PRO A 73 9.48 10.60 7.54
C PRO A 73 9.22 10.11 6.10
N LYS A 74 8.42 9.05 5.91
CA LYS A 74 8.14 8.51 4.56
C LYS A 74 7.43 9.55 3.71
N LEU A 75 8.07 9.94 2.61
CA LEU A 75 7.55 10.91 1.67
C LEU A 75 6.40 10.32 0.86
N ARG A 76 5.36 11.12 0.65
CA ARG A 76 4.17 10.68 -0.08
C ARG A 76 3.63 11.72 -1.05
N THR A 77 2.96 11.25 -2.08
CA THR A 77 2.19 12.11 -2.99
C THR A 77 0.94 12.67 -2.29
N GLY A 78 0.57 13.90 -2.65
CA GLY A 78 -0.61 14.58 -2.16
C GLY A 78 -1.91 14.11 -2.83
N LYS A 79 -2.98 14.86 -2.58
CA LYS A 79 -4.31 14.60 -3.14
C LYS A 79 -4.31 14.75 -4.66
N ILE A 80 -5.32 14.18 -5.32
CA ILE A 80 -5.55 14.33 -6.77
C ILE A 80 -6.89 15.03 -6.99
N GLU A 81 -6.97 15.89 -7.99
CA GLU A 81 -8.22 16.54 -8.40
C GLU A 81 -9.31 15.49 -8.68
N PRO A 82 -10.58 15.77 -8.40
CA PRO A 82 -11.66 14.93 -8.91
C PRO A 82 -11.62 14.92 -10.44
N GLY A 83 -11.79 13.74 -11.03
CA GLY A 83 -11.97 13.61 -12.47
C GLY A 83 -13.30 14.22 -12.94
N PRO A 84 -13.53 14.29 -14.26
CA PRO A 84 -14.83 14.69 -14.77
C PRO A 84 -15.90 13.71 -14.26
N PRO A 85 -17.11 14.19 -13.87
CA PRO A 85 -18.19 13.33 -13.38
C PRO A 85 -18.78 12.54 -14.54
N VAL A 86 -18.09 11.50 -15.00
CA VAL A 86 -18.48 10.67 -16.13
C VAL A 86 -18.55 9.22 -15.69
N LEU A 87 -19.74 8.63 -15.82
CA LEU A 87 -19.92 7.21 -15.64
C LEU A 87 -19.71 6.48 -16.97
N HIS A 88 -18.75 5.55 -16.99
CA HIS A 88 -18.54 4.65 -18.13
C HIS A 88 -19.11 3.27 -17.84
N LEU A 89 -20.17 2.89 -18.58
CA LEU A 89 -20.75 1.55 -18.52
C LEU A 89 -20.16 0.70 -19.64
N ASN A 90 -19.50 -0.41 -19.27
CA ASN A 90 -18.82 -1.29 -20.22
C ASN A 90 -19.36 -2.74 -20.14
N PRO A 91 -20.24 -3.16 -21.05
CA PRO A 91 -20.71 -4.54 -21.12
C PRO A 91 -19.58 -5.48 -21.56
N ARG A 92 -19.54 -6.69 -21.01
CA ARG A 92 -18.52 -7.68 -21.41
C ARG A 92 -18.88 -8.27 -22.77
N ARG A 93 -17.88 -8.37 -23.63
CA ARG A 93 -17.99 -8.97 -24.96
C ARG A 93 -17.21 -10.27 -25.05
N ASP A 94 -17.68 -11.19 -25.90
CA ASP A 94 -16.94 -12.41 -26.25
C ASP A 94 -15.81 -12.09 -27.25
N MET A 95 -15.08 -13.12 -27.67
CA MET A 95 -13.95 -13.00 -28.60
C MET A 95 -14.40 -12.52 -29.99
N GLU A 96 -15.66 -12.76 -30.35
CA GLU A 96 -16.32 -12.34 -31.58
C GLU A 96 -16.92 -10.92 -31.46
N GLY A 97 -16.77 -10.26 -30.32
CA GLY A 97 -17.24 -8.90 -30.06
C GLY A 97 -18.74 -8.79 -29.79
N ARG A 98 -19.47 -9.90 -29.63
CA ARG A 98 -20.89 -9.94 -29.25
C ARG A 98 -21.02 -9.75 -27.74
N VAL A 99 -22.17 -9.27 -27.28
CA VAL A 99 -22.38 -9.02 -25.85
C VAL A 99 -22.52 -10.35 -25.12
N ALA A 100 -21.49 -10.72 -24.36
CA ALA A 100 -21.49 -11.90 -23.50
C ALA A 100 -22.23 -11.63 -22.18
N ARG A 101 -22.12 -10.42 -21.64
CA ARG A 101 -22.82 -10.01 -20.42
C ARG A 101 -23.12 -8.52 -20.45
N GLU A 102 -24.39 -8.18 -20.26
CA GLU A 102 -24.83 -6.79 -20.11
C GLU A 102 -24.22 -6.14 -18.87
N ALA A 103 -23.91 -4.85 -18.94
CA ALA A 103 -23.43 -4.12 -17.77
C ALA A 103 -24.62 -3.78 -16.86
N PRO A 104 -24.60 -4.17 -15.58
CA PRO A 104 -25.62 -3.76 -14.62
C PRO A 104 -25.42 -2.31 -14.20
N VAL A 105 -26.52 -1.59 -13.98
CA VAL A 105 -26.54 -0.25 -13.41
C VAL A 105 -27.74 -0.09 -12.48
N ILE A 106 -27.54 0.57 -11.34
CA ILE A 106 -28.61 0.94 -10.43
C ILE A 106 -29.06 2.35 -10.78
N LEU A 107 -30.35 2.53 -11.04
CA LEU A 107 -30.97 3.85 -11.07
C LEU A 107 -31.41 4.18 -9.63
N ASP A 108 -30.78 5.17 -9.01
CA ASP A 108 -30.99 5.55 -7.61
C ASP A 108 -31.68 6.91 -7.51
N SER A 109 -32.64 7.04 -6.60
CA SER A 109 -33.35 8.28 -6.30
C SER A 109 -33.27 8.71 -4.84
N SER A 110 -32.34 8.14 -4.07
CA SER A 110 -32.08 8.47 -2.67
C SER A 110 -31.61 9.92 -2.44
N GLY A 111 -31.14 10.60 -3.49
CA GLY A 111 -30.53 11.92 -3.41
C GLY A 111 -29.03 11.89 -3.08
N ALA A 112 -28.45 10.71 -2.83
CA ALA A 112 -27.01 10.56 -2.73
C ALA A 112 -26.36 10.60 -4.13
N PRO A 113 -25.23 11.30 -4.32
CA PRO A 113 -24.49 11.28 -5.57
C PRO A 113 -23.85 9.90 -5.79
N GLY A 114 -24.46 9.06 -6.63
CA GLY A 114 -23.89 7.85 -7.27
C GLY A 114 -23.13 6.79 -6.45
N LYS A 115 -23.03 6.89 -5.12
CA LYS A 115 -22.24 5.98 -4.26
C LYS A 115 -23.06 5.09 -3.32
N SER A 116 -24.37 5.25 -3.29
CA SER A 116 -25.24 4.48 -2.39
C SER A 116 -25.84 3.27 -3.11
N SER A 117 -25.20 2.12 -3.00
CA SER A 117 -25.96 0.89 -2.76
C SER A 117 -25.10 -0.04 -1.90
N ARG A 118 -25.72 -0.90 -1.08
CA ARG A 118 -25.03 -1.96 -0.32
C ARG A 118 -24.25 -2.96 -1.20
N ARG A 119 -24.24 -2.77 -2.52
CA ARG A 119 -23.55 -3.56 -3.54
C ARG A 119 -22.49 -2.68 -4.22
N ALA A 120 -21.38 -2.45 -3.54
CA ALA A 120 -20.26 -1.60 -3.98
C ALA A 120 -19.67 -1.96 -5.38
N ALA A 121 -20.08 -3.07 -5.99
CA ALA A 121 -19.62 -3.54 -7.29
C ALA A 121 -20.49 -3.14 -8.50
N ILE A 122 -21.64 -2.46 -8.30
CA ILE A 122 -22.53 -2.05 -9.39
C ILE A 122 -22.57 -0.52 -9.48
N ALA A 123 -22.37 0.02 -10.69
CA ALA A 123 -22.47 1.45 -10.96
C ALA A 123 -23.87 1.99 -10.61
N SER A 124 -23.94 3.20 -10.03
CA SER A 124 -25.20 3.86 -9.69
C SER A 124 -25.38 5.19 -10.44
N LEU A 125 -26.58 5.43 -10.93
CA LEU A 125 -27.02 6.62 -11.66
C LEU A 125 -28.12 7.32 -10.86
N SER A 126 -27.80 8.50 -10.32
CA SER A 126 -28.75 9.31 -9.58
C SER A 126 -29.78 9.95 -10.52
N VAL A 127 -31.07 9.79 -10.23
CA VAL A 127 -32.22 10.26 -11.02
C VAL A 127 -33.35 10.77 -10.12
N ALA A 128 -34.30 11.52 -10.70
CA ALA A 128 -35.43 12.06 -9.95
C ALA A 128 -36.38 10.96 -9.45
N HIS A 129 -36.74 11.02 -8.16
CA HIS A 129 -37.61 10.05 -7.51
C HIS A 129 -38.99 9.88 -8.16
N LYS A 130 -39.63 11.00 -8.55
CA LYS A 130 -40.93 10.99 -9.24
C LYS A 130 -40.89 10.23 -10.56
N TRP A 131 -39.77 10.29 -11.28
CA TRP A 131 -39.58 9.56 -12.53
C TRP A 131 -39.29 8.08 -12.28
N LEU A 132 -38.37 7.77 -11.34
CA LEU A 132 -38.00 6.41 -11.00
C LEU A 132 -39.20 5.57 -10.53
N LYS A 133 -40.12 6.16 -9.76
CA LYS A 133 -41.37 5.51 -9.31
C LYS A 133 -42.26 5.02 -10.46
N ARG A 134 -42.18 5.63 -11.64
CA ARG A 134 -43.00 5.27 -12.80
C ARG A 134 -42.44 4.09 -13.59
N LEU A 135 -41.19 3.69 -13.35
CA LEU A 135 -40.56 2.57 -14.06
C LEU A 135 -40.99 1.21 -13.50
N ALA A 136 -41.12 0.23 -14.38
CA ALA A 136 -41.43 -1.16 -14.08
C ALA A 136 -40.47 -2.11 -14.84
N PRO A 137 -40.26 -3.34 -14.33
CA PRO A 137 -39.56 -4.38 -15.08
C PRO A 137 -40.09 -4.53 -16.51
N GLY A 138 -39.17 -4.57 -17.48
CA GLY A 138 -39.49 -4.65 -18.91
C GLY A 138 -39.54 -3.30 -19.64
N ASP A 139 -39.59 -2.17 -18.93
CA ASP A 139 -39.48 -0.84 -19.56
C ASP A 139 -38.11 -0.66 -20.25
N GLU A 140 -38.10 0.13 -21.32
CA GLU A 140 -36.87 0.60 -21.97
C GLU A 140 -36.68 2.10 -21.74
N VAL A 141 -35.50 2.49 -21.25
CA VAL A 141 -35.11 3.88 -21.06
C VAL A 141 -34.07 4.24 -22.10
N HIS A 142 -34.42 5.14 -23.02
CA HIS A 142 -33.55 5.62 -24.09
C HIS A 142 -32.82 6.90 -23.67
N PHE A 143 -31.59 7.05 -24.15
CA PHE A 143 -30.81 8.27 -23.93
C PHE A 143 -29.77 8.45 -25.03
N ARG A 144 -29.17 9.64 -25.06
CA ARG A 144 -28.02 9.95 -25.91
C ARG A 144 -26.81 10.16 -25.02
N ASP A 145 -25.75 9.39 -25.25
CA ASP A 145 -24.52 9.45 -24.45
C ASP A 145 -23.66 10.68 -24.79
N MET A 146 -22.57 10.89 -24.05
CA MET A 146 -21.58 11.96 -24.27
C MET A 146 -20.99 11.96 -25.69
N LEU A 147 -20.92 10.79 -26.34
CA LEU A 147 -20.43 10.62 -27.71
C LEU A 147 -21.54 10.79 -28.75
N LYS A 148 -22.70 11.31 -28.34
CA LYS A 148 -23.90 11.53 -29.15
C LYS A 148 -24.51 10.24 -29.73
N ARG A 149 -24.19 9.08 -29.17
CA ARG A 149 -24.73 7.79 -29.58
C ARG A 149 -26.02 7.49 -28.83
N THR A 150 -27.00 6.93 -29.53
CA THR A 150 -28.25 6.48 -28.89
C THR A 150 -27.99 5.20 -28.13
N ARG A 151 -28.52 5.12 -26.92
CA ARG A 151 -28.38 3.99 -25.99
C ARG A 151 -29.71 3.68 -25.34
N LYS A 152 -29.82 2.48 -24.76
CA LYS A 152 -30.98 2.10 -23.98
C LYS A 152 -30.63 1.26 -22.76
N PHE A 153 -31.32 1.51 -21.66
CA PHE A 153 -31.39 0.62 -20.52
C PHE A 153 -32.62 -0.26 -20.63
N ARG A 154 -32.49 -1.53 -20.25
CA ARG A 154 -33.61 -2.42 -19.99
C ARG A 154 -33.80 -2.53 -18.48
N ILE A 155 -34.98 -2.16 -17.99
CA ILE A 155 -35.31 -2.26 -16.57
C ILE A 155 -35.55 -3.73 -16.22
N ALA A 156 -34.84 -4.25 -15.21
CA ALA A 156 -34.90 -5.65 -14.81
C ALA A 156 -35.70 -5.86 -13.53
N GLU A 157 -35.34 -5.17 -12.45
CA GLU A 157 -35.92 -5.43 -11.13
C GLU A 157 -35.98 -4.14 -10.31
N ARG A 158 -37.03 -3.98 -9.50
CA ARG A 158 -37.09 -2.93 -8.47
C ARG A 158 -36.52 -3.50 -7.17
N LEU A 159 -35.40 -2.95 -6.72
CA LEU A 159 -34.70 -3.41 -5.52
C LEU A 159 -35.29 -2.78 -4.26
N SER A 160 -35.72 -1.53 -4.34
CA SER A 160 -36.33 -0.78 -3.23
C SER A 160 -37.25 0.35 -3.74
N GLU A 161 -37.78 1.17 -2.83
CA GLU A 161 -38.50 2.40 -3.20
C GLU A 161 -37.59 3.39 -3.95
N PHE A 162 -36.28 3.36 -3.66
CA PHE A 162 -35.30 4.31 -4.18
C PHE A 162 -34.39 3.75 -5.28
N GLU A 163 -34.32 2.43 -5.45
CA GLU A 163 -33.37 1.77 -6.35
C GLU A 163 -34.05 0.83 -7.34
N VAL A 164 -33.65 0.93 -8.61
CA VAL A 164 -34.06 0.03 -9.70
C VAL A 164 -32.83 -0.50 -10.42
N LEU A 165 -32.75 -1.82 -10.61
CA LEU A 165 -31.71 -2.46 -11.40
C LEU A 165 -32.08 -2.42 -12.88
N ALA A 166 -31.14 -1.95 -13.70
CA ALA A 166 -31.24 -1.94 -15.14
C ALA A 166 -29.96 -2.52 -15.78
N PHE A 167 -30.06 -2.88 -17.06
CA PHE A 167 -28.96 -3.40 -17.83
C PHE A 167 -28.77 -2.64 -19.13
N ILE A 168 -27.51 -2.54 -19.56
CA ILE A 168 -27.14 -1.98 -20.87
C ILE A 168 -26.27 -2.96 -21.63
N SER A 169 -26.60 -3.21 -22.89
CA SER A 169 -25.86 -4.11 -23.78
C SER A 169 -24.82 -3.36 -24.64
N GLU A 170 -24.88 -2.03 -24.68
CA GLU A 170 -23.94 -1.17 -25.41
C GLU A 170 -23.09 -0.31 -24.45
N GLY A 171 -21.82 -0.09 -24.76
CA GLY A 171 -20.99 0.80 -23.95
C GLY A 171 -21.48 2.26 -24.02
N ALA A 172 -21.52 2.95 -22.88
CA ALA A 172 -22.05 4.31 -22.79
C ALA A 172 -21.25 5.18 -21.81
N TYR A 173 -21.10 6.46 -22.17
CA TYR A 173 -20.50 7.51 -21.33
C TYR A 173 -21.59 8.50 -20.91
N ILE A 174 -21.84 8.61 -19.60
CA ILE A 174 -22.97 9.36 -19.05
C ILE A 174 -22.44 10.45 -18.11
N ALA A 175 -22.88 11.70 -18.30
CA ALA A 175 -22.53 12.85 -17.45
C ALA A 175 -23.79 13.41 -16.77
N PRO A 176 -23.66 14.26 -15.72
CA PRO A 176 -24.79 14.96 -15.14
C PRO A 176 -25.57 15.71 -16.21
N GLY A 177 -26.89 15.70 -16.11
CA GLY A 177 -27.79 16.30 -17.10
C GLY A 177 -28.08 15.42 -18.33
N THR A 178 -27.56 14.19 -18.41
CA THR A 178 -27.91 13.25 -19.48
C THR A 178 -29.41 12.96 -19.42
N ARG A 179 -30.13 13.27 -20.48
CA ARG A 179 -31.58 13.07 -20.55
C ARG A 179 -31.91 11.60 -20.77
N LEU A 180 -32.77 11.06 -19.91
CA LEU A 180 -33.28 9.68 -19.94
C LEU A 180 -34.78 9.71 -20.23
N GLU A 181 -35.23 8.93 -21.20
CA GLU A 181 -36.62 8.91 -21.67
C GLU A 181 -37.18 7.48 -21.67
N CYS A 182 -38.29 7.24 -20.96
CA CYS A 182 -39.07 6.02 -21.12
C CYS A 182 -40.25 6.31 -22.06
N ARG A 183 -40.10 5.88 -23.32
CA ARG A 183 -41.05 6.20 -24.40
C ARG A 183 -42.41 5.55 -24.21
N GLN A 184 -42.45 4.33 -23.65
CA GLN A 184 -43.69 3.60 -23.37
C GLN A 184 -44.61 4.36 -22.40
N LYS A 185 -44.02 5.16 -21.51
CA LYS A 185 -44.74 5.87 -20.44
C LYS A 185 -44.78 7.39 -20.63
N ASN A 186 -44.19 7.87 -21.72
CA ASN A 186 -44.02 9.28 -22.04
C ASN A 186 -43.48 10.09 -20.85
N VAL A 187 -42.37 9.61 -20.27
CA VAL A 187 -41.69 10.27 -19.14
C VAL A 187 -40.22 10.46 -19.38
N GLU A 188 -39.71 11.61 -18.95
CA GLU A 188 -38.29 11.93 -19.02
C GLU A 188 -37.74 12.41 -17.67
N THR A 189 -36.43 12.26 -17.52
CA THR A 189 -35.65 12.84 -16.44
C THR A 189 -34.27 13.21 -16.94
N ALA A 190 -33.47 13.85 -16.10
CA ALA A 190 -32.05 14.04 -16.32
C ALA A 190 -31.29 13.37 -15.18
N THR A 191 -30.11 12.84 -15.50
CA THR A 191 -29.20 12.36 -14.46
C THR A 191 -28.75 13.53 -13.58
N LEU A 192 -28.64 13.27 -12.28
CA LEU A 192 -28.16 14.22 -11.28
C LEU A 192 -26.65 14.12 -11.10
N ASP A 193 -26.10 14.87 -10.13
CA ASP A 193 -24.68 14.84 -9.82
C ASP A 193 -24.20 13.44 -9.43
N PHE A 194 -23.00 13.10 -9.91
CA PHE A 194 -22.31 11.86 -9.57
C PHE A 194 -21.09 12.17 -8.73
N ALA A 195 -20.71 11.23 -7.86
CA ALA A 195 -19.37 11.27 -7.31
C ALA A 195 -18.36 10.95 -8.43
N SER A 196 -17.40 11.83 -8.66
CA SER A 196 -16.30 11.56 -9.58
C SER A 196 -15.22 10.73 -8.89
N ASP A 197 -14.64 9.81 -9.65
CA ASP A 197 -13.38 9.17 -9.27
C ASP A 197 -12.24 10.19 -9.37
N PRO A 198 -11.15 10.02 -8.60
CA PRO A 198 -9.95 10.84 -8.76
C PRO A 198 -9.48 10.86 -10.21
N HIS A 199 -9.02 12.02 -10.68
CA HIS A 199 -8.55 12.21 -12.04
C HIS A 199 -7.36 11.27 -12.30
N GLU A 200 -7.40 10.52 -13.41
CA GLU A 200 -6.30 9.63 -13.76
C GLU A 200 -5.08 10.45 -14.23
N ILE A 201 -4.01 10.45 -13.43
CA ILE A 201 -2.69 10.95 -13.85
C ILE A 201 -1.90 9.75 -14.37
N ARG A 202 -1.79 9.65 -15.70
CA ARG A 202 -1.00 8.61 -16.36
C ARG A 202 0.22 9.23 -17.04
N LEU A 203 1.38 8.64 -16.80
CA LEU A 203 2.66 9.08 -17.34
C LEU A 203 3.37 7.98 -18.11
N TYR A 204 4.09 8.40 -19.14
CA TYR A 204 4.91 7.58 -20.01
C TYR A 204 6.37 8.01 -19.92
N LYS A 205 7.27 7.14 -20.37
CA LYS A 205 8.69 7.48 -20.49
C LYS A 205 8.87 8.68 -21.40
N GLY A 206 9.59 9.68 -20.92
CA GLY A 206 9.85 10.96 -21.60
C GLY A 206 8.94 12.10 -21.14
N ASP A 207 7.81 11.80 -20.47
CA ASP A 207 6.88 12.80 -20.00
C ASP A 207 7.50 13.71 -18.92
N ALA A 208 7.01 14.94 -18.87
CA ALA A 208 7.33 15.91 -17.83
C ALA A 208 6.29 15.84 -16.70
N LEU A 209 6.76 15.85 -15.45
CA LEU A 209 5.95 15.87 -14.23
C LEU A 209 6.46 16.98 -13.30
N LEU A 210 5.56 17.82 -12.81
CA LEU A 210 5.85 18.74 -11.72
C LEU A 210 5.50 18.08 -10.38
N LEU A 211 6.50 17.80 -9.56
CA LEU A 211 6.30 17.47 -8.15
C LEU A 211 6.25 18.79 -7.37
N SER A 212 5.06 19.22 -6.92
CA SER A 212 4.88 20.58 -6.37
C SER A 212 4.99 20.67 -4.85
N LYS A 213 5.41 21.84 -4.35
CA LYS A 213 5.55 22.18 -2.91
C LYS A 213 4.24 22.59 -2.23
N ASP A 214 3.38 23.29 -2.95
CA ASP A 214 2.25 24.06 -2.42
C ASP A 214 1.00 23.24 -1.99
N GLY A 215 1.11 21.91 -1.88
CA GLY A 215 0.02 21.02 -1.45
C GLY A 215 -1.19 20.97 -2.39
N SER A 216 -1.15 21.68 -3.53
CA SER A 216 -2.24 21.67 -4.51
C SER A 216 -2.52 20.24 -5.01
N PRO A 217 -3.78 19.91 -5.33
CA PRO A 217 -4.11 18.60 -5.85
C PRO A 217 -3.41 18.32 -7.19
N GLY A 218 -3.03 17.06 -7.39
CA GLY A 218 -2.46 16.57 -8.63
C GLY A 218 -3.47 16.53 -9.76
N ARG A 219 -2.98 16.68 -10.99
CA ARG A 219 -3.77 16.75 -12.21
C ARG A 219 -2.99 16.23 -13.41
N PRO A 220 -3.66 15.72 -14.45
CA PRO A 220 -2.97 15.29 -15.67
C PRO A 220 -2.39 16.49 -16.42
N ALA A 221 -1.54 16.18 -17.41
CA ALA A 221 -1.01 17.20 -18.31
C ALA A 221 -2.14 17.91 -19.07
N GLU A 222 -2.03 19.23 -19.21
CA GLU A 222 -2.89 19.99 -20.11
C GLU A 222 -2.30 19.93 -21.52
N LEU A 223 -3.08 19.46 -22.48
CA LEU A 223 -2.69 19.41 -23.89
C LEU A 223 -3.32 20.58 -24.67
N ASP A 224 -2.61 21.08 -25.67
CA ASP A 224 -3.17 22.01 -26.65
C ASP A 224 -3.99 21.28 -27.74
N SER A 225 -4.52 22.03 -28.71
CA SER A 225 -5.30 21.47 -29.82
C SER A 225 -4.52 20.48 -30.69
N ASP A 226 -3.21 20.64 -30.76
CA ASP A 226 -2.30 19.79 -31.54
C ASP A 226 -1.75 18.62 -30.70
N LYS A 227 -2.27 18.45 -29.48
CA LYS A 227 -1.88 17.44 -28.47
C LYS A 227 -0.48 17.62 -27.93
N ASN A 228 0.13 18.80 -28.06
CA ASN A 228 1.36 19.12 -27.37
C ASN A 228 1.08 19.47 -25.90
N VAL A 229 2.04 19.17 -25.04
CA VAL A 229 1.93 19.48 -23.60
C VAL A 229 2.04 20.99 -23.39
N LYS A 230 0.93 21.62 -23.01
CA LYS A 230 0.86 23.03 -22.62
C LYS A 230 1.30 23.23 -21.16
N LYS A 231 0.86 22.32 -20.28
CA LYS A 231 1.36 22.24 -18.90
C LYS A 231 1.63 20.78 -18.54
N PRO A 232 2.76 20.48 -17.88
CA PRO A 232 3.04 19.12 -17.47
C PRO A 232 1.97 18.62 -16.49
N ALA A 233 1.90 17.30 -16.35
CA ALA A 233 1.17 16.72 -15.24
C ALA A 233 1.78 17.19 -13.92
N ARG A 234 1.00 17.17 -12.85
CA ARG A 234 1.43 17.64 -11.55
C ARG A 234 0.94 16.71 -10.45
N ILE A 235 1.74 16.56 -9.41
CA ILE A 235 1.28 16.06 -8.12
C ILE A 235 2.07 16.71 -6.99
N SER A 236 1.45 17.00 -5.84
CA SER A 236 2.18 17.58 -4.71
C SER A 236 2.94 16.51 -3.92
N CYS A 237 4.00 16.91 -3.21
CA CYS A 237 4.58 16.12 -2.12
C CYS A 237 4.00 16.58 -0.79
N GLN A 238 3.69 15.65 0.12
CA GLN A 238 3.10 15.97 1.43
C GLN A 238 4.10 16.69 2.37
N GLN A 239 5.40 16.52 2.15
CA GLN A 239 6.48 17.13 2.93
C GLN A 239 7.30 18.08 2.05
N PRO A 240 6.95 19.38 1.97
CA PRO A 240 7.61 20.35 1.11
C PRO A 240 9.06 20.69 1.51
N GLU A 241 9.49 20.31 2.71
CA GLU A 241 10.88 20.49 3.18
C GLU A 241 11.86 19.61 2.39
N VAL A 242 11.39 18.52 1.76
CA VAL A 242 12.28 17.63 0.98
C VAL A 242 12.98 18.36 -0.15
N PHE A 243 12.32 19.37 -0.75
CA PHE A 243 12.83 20.04 -1.93
C PHE A 243 14.07 20.88 -1.66
N ASP A 244 14.39 21.18 -0.41
CA ASP A 244 15.59 21.93 -0.03
C ASP A 244 16.86 21.06 -0.14
N TYR A 245 16.70 19.74 -0.25
CA TYR A 245 17.78 18.76 -0.35
C TYR A 245 17.99 18.24 -1.78
N LEU A 246 17.07 18.53 -2.69
CA LEU A 246 17.07 17.97 -4.05
C LEU A 246 17.98 18.73 -4.99
N LYS A 247 18.63 18.02 -5.90
CA LYS A 247 19.48 18.59 -6.95
C LYS A 247 19.09 18.07 -8.33
N ALA A 248 19.34 18.89 -9.34
CA ALA A 248 19.23 18.47 -10.73
C ALA A 248 20.13 17.26 -11.02
N GLY A 249 19.62 16.30 -11.78
CA GLY A 249 20.27 15.03 -12.11
C GLY A 249 19.98 13.89 -11.12
N GLU A 250 19.37 14.15 -9.97
CA GLU A 250 19.06 13.11 -8.98
C GLU A 250 17.85 12.25 -9.38
N ARG A 251 17.87 10.98 -8.99
CA ARG A 251 16.80 10.03 -9.28
C ARG A 251 15.65 10.18 -8.28
N ILE A 252 14.44 9.92 -8.77
CA ILE A 252 13.22 9.81 -7.97
C ILE A 252 12.46 8.54 -8.37
N TRP A 253 11.95 7.83 -7.37
CA TRP A 253 11.02 6.72 -7.54
C TRP A 253 9.67 7.04 -6.88
N ILE A 254 8.58 6.67 -7.55
CA ILE A 254 7.20 6.86 -7.06
C ILE A 254 6.43 5.54 -7.17
N ASP A 255 5.55 5.28 -6.19
CA ASP A 255 4.68 4.09 -6.10
C ASP A 255 5.48 2.79 -6.10
N ASP A 256 6.38 2.65 -5.11
CA ASP A 256 7.22 1.46 -4.89
C ASP A 256 8.07 1.09 -6.13
N GLY A 257 8.63 2.11 -6.80
CA GLY A 257 9.52 1.95 -7.95
C GLY A 257 8.82 1.77 -9.30
N ARG A 258 7.48 1.81 -9.35
CA ARG A 258 6.73 1.67 -10.61
C ARG A 258 6.99 2.80 -11.59
N LEU A 259 7.16 4.01 -11.09
CA LEU A 259 7.54 5.18 -11.90
C LEU A 259 8.90 5.68 -11.45
N GLY A 260 9.82 5.83 -12.41
CA GLY A 260 11.13 6.45 -12.19
C GLY A 260 11.28 7.71 -13.02
N ALA A 261 11.89 8.74 -12.43
CA ALA A 261 12.20 9.99 -13.12
C ALA A 261 13.56 10.56 -12.67
N LEU A 262 14.01 11.58 -13.39
CA LEU A 262 15.15 12.42 -13.01
C LEU A 262 14.67 13.82 -12.70
N VAL A 263 15.26 14.44 -11.66
CA VAL A 263 15.07 15.85 -11.38
C VAL A 263 15.78 16.66 -12.47
N GLU A 264 15.05 17.40 -13.28
CA GLU A 264 15.63 18.32 -14.27
C GLU A 264 16.01 19.65 -13.62
N GLN A 265 15.13 20.17 -12.77
CA GLN A 265 15.31 21.44 -12.08
C GLN A 265 14.48 21.47 -10.80
N VAL A 266 14.97 22.19 -9.78
CA VAL A 266 14.19 22.55 -8.59
C VAL A 266 14.03 24.06 -8.57
N ASN A 267 12.80 24.54 -8.37
CA ASN A 267 12.45 25.96 -8.33
C ASN A 267 11.42 26.22 -7.21
N GLU A 268 10.83 27.43 -7.20
CA GLU A 268 9.83 27.83 -6.20
C GLU A 268 8.55 26.98 -6.25
N GLU A 269 8.15 26.47 -7.42
CA GLU A 269 6.97 25.62 -7.57
C GLU A 269 7.21 24.19 -7.05
N GLY A 270 8.46 23.72 -7.14
CA GLY A 270 8.88 22.39 -6.72
C GLY A 270 9.94 21.79 -7.64
N ALA A 271 9.89 20.48 -7.87
CA ALA A 271 10.83 19.76 -8.71
C ALA A 271 10.19 19.43 -10.06
N GLN A 272 10.81 19.88 -11.14
CA GLN A 272 10.49 19.47 -12.50
C GLN A 272 11.20 18.15 -12.78
N LEU A 273 10.43 17.16 -13.19
CA LEU A 273 10.88 15.78 -13.35
C LEU A 273 10.71 15.33 -14.81
N ARG A 274 11.65 14.54 -15.30
CA ARG A 274 11.51 13.80 -16.56
C ARG A 274 11.42 12.31 -16.30
N VAL A 275 10.32 11.69 -16.74
CA VAL A 275 10.09 10.26 -16.55
C VAL A 275 11.09 9.46 -17.38
N THR A 276 11.83 8.59 -16.70
CA THR A 276 12.83 7.70 -17.31
C THR A 276 12.37 6.24 -17.32
N HIS A 277 11.47 5.88 -16.40
CA HIS A 277 10.93 4.53 -16.25
C HIS A 277 9.41 4.54 -16.05
N ALA A 278 8.71 3.80 -16.90
CA ALA A 278 7.28 3.48 -16.82
C ALA A 278 7.00 2.24 -17.68
N ARG A 279 5.93 1.49 -17.40
CA ARG A 279 5.42 0.45 -18.33
C ARG A 279 5.08 1.05 -19.70
N ALA A 280 5.08 0.20 -20.72
CA ALA A 280 4.72 0.61 -22.09
C ALA A 280 3.32 1.23 -22.20
N GLN A 281 2.37 0.73 -21.39
CA GLN A 281 1.00 1.26 -21.29
C GLN A 281 0.89 2.51 -20.38
N GLY A 282 2.01 3.05 -19.91
CA GLY A 282 2.08 4.12 -18.93
C GLY A 282 1.80 3.65 -17.50
N GLU A 283 2.23 4.46 -16.55
CA GLU A 283 2.02 4.24 -15.11
C GLU A 283 1.05 5.27 -14.54
N LYS A 284 0.18 4.81 -13.65
CA LYS A 284 -0.77 5.67 -12.95
C LYS A 284 -0.14 6.16 -11.66
N ILE A 285 -0.14 7.46 -11.41
CA ILE A 285 0.16 8.00 -10.10
C ILE A 285 -1.13 8.17 -9.30
N GLY A 286 -1.11 7.75 -8.03
CA GLY A 286 -2.21 7.91 -7.09
C GLY A 286 -1.90 8.87 -5.95
N GLU A 287 -2.89 9.12 -5.12
CA GLU A 287 -2.75 9.80 -3.83
C GLU A 287 -2.02 8.92 -2.80
N GLY A 288 -1.21 9.53 -1.94
CA GLY A 288 -0.57 8.85 -0.80
C GLY A 288 0.52 7.83 -1.17
N LYS A 289 0.98 7.82 -2.42
CA LYS A 289 2.00 6.90 -2.93
C LYS A 289 3.38 7.30 -2.43
N GLY A 290 4.19 6.31 -2.07
CA GLY A 290 5.56 6.54 -1.58
C GLY A 290 6.43 7.23 -2.62
N ILE A 291 7.31 8.10 -2.15
CA ILE A 291 8.33 8.80 -2.95
C ILE A 291 9.70 8.51 -2.32
N ASN A 292 10.69 8.19 -3.14
CA ASN A 292 12.06 7.93 -2.71
C ASN A 292 13.04 8.77 -3.55
N PHE A 293 14.09 9.30 -2.92
CA PHE A 293 15.13 10.10 -3.55
C PHE A 293 16.52 9.50 -3.23
N PRO A 294 16.93 8.45 -3.97
CA PRO A 294 18.09 7.62 -3.63
C PRO A 294 19.45 8.32 -3.59
N ASP A 295 19.53 9.52 -4.17
CA ASP A 295 20.77 10.26 -4.36
C ASP A 295 20.86 11.49 -3.44
N SER A 296 19.76 11.89 -2.81
CA SER A 296 19.69 13.10 -1.98
C SER A 296 20.03 12.77 -0.51
N ASP A 297 20.83 13.62 0.15
CA ASP A 297 21.04 13.55 1.61
C ASP A 297 19.91 14.30 2.31
N ILE A 298 18.75 13.64 2.45
CA ILE A 298 17.57 14.22 3.06
C ILE A 298 17.75 14.28 4.58
N GLN A 299 17.72 15.50 5.14
CA GLN A 299 17.87 15.74 6.59
C GLN A 299 16.53 16.14 7.21
N LEU A 300 15.52 15.28 7.06
CA LEU A 300 14.25 15.43 7.76
C LEU A 300 14.34 14.87 9.19
N PRO A 301 13.55 15.39 10.14
CA PRO A 301 13.46 14.82 11.48
C PRO A 301 13.13 13.32 11.40
N SER A 302 13.93 12.52 12.09
CA SER A 302 13.80 11.07 12.13
C SER A 302 12.51 10.62 12.86
N LEU A 303 12.09 11.40 13.86
CA LEU A 303 10.80 11.30 14.55
C LEU A 303 9.90 12.48 14.18
N SER A 304 8.87 12.22 13.38
CA SER A 304 7.85 13.21 13.11
C SER A 304 6.99 13.50 14.36
N ALA A 305 6.24 14.61 14.34
CA ALA A 305 5.26 14.89 15.39
C ALA A 305 4.25 13.73 15.54
N LYS A 306 3.84 13.13 14.41
CA LYS A 306 2.94 11.97 14.42
C LYS A 306 3.59 10.72 15.00
N ASP A 307 4.88 10.50 14.73
CA ASP A 307 5.62 9.39 15.33
C ASP A 307 5.74 9.56 16.85
N ARG A 308 5.93 10.79 17.35
CA ARG A 308 5.94 11.06 18.81
C ARG A 308 4.61 10.73 19.47
N GLU A 309 3.48 11.07 18.84
CA GLU A 309 2.15 10.66 19.31
C GLU A 309 1.99 9.13 19.32
N ASN A 310 2.38 8.48 18.22
CA ASN A 310 2.28 7.03 18.08
C ASN A 310 3.23 6.29 19.04
N LEU A 311 4.40 6.85 19.29
CA LEU A 311 5.39 6.33 20.23
C LEU A 311 4.84 6.32 21.66
N ALA A 312 4.14 7.38 22.08
CA ALA A 312 3.51 7.42 23.39
C ALA A 312 2.51 6.26 23.60
N PHE A 313 1.77 5.89 22.55
CA PHE A 313 0.91 4.71 22.59
C PHE A 313 1.73 3.41 22.60
N ALA A 314 2.74 3.30 21.72
CA ALA A 314 3.58 2.12 21.63
C ALA A 314 4.31 1.82 22.95
N VAL A 315 4.74 2.86 23.67
CA VAL A 315 5.45 2.73 24.96
C VAL A 315 4.60 2.00 26.01
N LEU A 316 3.28 2.14 25.97
CA LEU A 316 2.38 1.51 26.93
C LEU A 316 2.00 0.07 26.57
N HIS A 317 2.16 -0.32 25.31
CA HIS A 317 1.48 -1.50 24.76
C HIS A 317 2.37 -2.48 23.99
N ALA A 318 3.49 -2.02 23.44
CA ALA A 318 4.37 -2.82 22.60
C ALA A 318 5.48 -3.50 23.41
N ASP A 319 5.92 -4.66 22.93
CA ASP A 319 7.14 -5.29 23.42
C ASP A 319 8.40 -4.66 22.79
N MET A 320 8.24 -4.07 21.61
CA MET A 320 9.31 -3.40 20.85
C MET A 320 8.75 -2.38 19.85
N VAL A 321 9.56 -1.39 19.49
CA VAL A 321 9.24 -0.39 18.47
C VAL A 321 10.08 -0.59 17.22
N GLY A 322 9.43 -0.59 16.05
CA GLY A 322 10.10 -0.49 14.76
C GLY A 322 10.38 0.97 14.45
N TYR A 323 11.66 1.32 14.27
CA TYR A 323 12.08 2.68 13.99
C TYR A 323 12.43 2.81 12.52
N SER A 324 11.57 3.49 11.76
CA SER A 324 11.67 3.63 10.29
C SER A 324 12.67 4.72 9.88
N PHE A 325 13.33 4.51 8.75
CA PHE A 325 14.27 5.43 8.10
C PHE A 325 15.40 5.93 9.03
N VAL A 326 15.95 5.04 9.86
CA VAL A 326 17.13 5.36 10.66
C VAL A 326 18.33 5.57 9.73
N ASN A 327 18.98 6.72 9.85
CA ASN A 327 20.10 7.09 8.98
C ASN A 327 21.40 7.30 9.74
N ARG A 328 21.34 7.71 11.02
CA ARG A 328 22.50 8.17 11.79
C ARG A 328 22.42 7.71 13.25
N ALA A 329 23.56 7.73 13.93
CA ALA A 329 23.64 7.49 15.36
C ALA A 329 22.76 8.45 16.19
N SER A 330 22.68 9.71 15.77
CA SER A 330 21.85 10.73 16.43
C SER A 330 20.36 10.38 16.41
N ASP A 331 19.88 9.68 15.39
CA ASP A 331 18.49 9.27 15.29
C ASP A 331 18.17 8.27 16.42
N MET A 332 19.09 7.31 16.65
CA MET A 332 18.96 6.37 17.76
C MET A 332 18.95 7.09 19.12
N ASP A 333 19.83 8.07 19.32
CA ASP A 333 19.84 8.86 20.55
C ASP A 333 18.54 9.68 20.72
N GLU A 334 17.96 10.20 19.62
CA GLU A 334 16.68 10.93 19.62
C GLU A 334 15.52 10.03 20.06
N LEU A 335 15.42 8.81 19.50
CA LEU A 335 14.40 7.85 19.89
C LEU A 335 14.53 7.44 21.34
N VAL A 336 15.74 7.13 21.80
CA VAL A 336 16.01 6.74 23.19
C VAL A 336 15.60 7.84 24.16
N ALA A 337 15.95 9.10 23.87
CA ALA A 337 15.54 10.24 24.69
C ALA A 337 14.01 10.37 24.75
N ALA A 338 13.33 10.29 23.59
CA ALA A 338 11.88 10.38 23.52
C ALA A 338 11.18 9.23 24.28
N MET A 339 11.71 8.01 24.20
CA MET A 339 11.20 6.86 24.97
C MET A 339 11.42 7.04 26.47
N GLY A 340 12.58 7.54 26.89
CA GLY A 340 12.89 7.81 28.30
C GLY A 340 11.96 8.86 28.92
N GLU A 341 11.63 9.92 28.17
CA GLU A 341 10.62 10.91 28.59
C GLU A 341 9.22 10.29 28.83
N MET A 342 8.95 9.14 28.21
CA MET A 342 7.68 8.43 28.27
C MET A 342 7.70 7.19 29.19
N GLY A 343 8.83 6.87 29.84
CA GLY A 343 8.99 5.68 30.68
C GLY A 343 9.08 4.35 29.90
N GLY A 344 9.59 4.41 28.68
CA GLY A 344 9.71 3.28 27.75
C GLY A 344 11.07 2.60 27.70
N GLU A 345 11.93 2.76 28.72
CA GLU A 345 13.32 2.30 28.69
C GLU A 345 13.46 0.78 28.50
N GLN A 346 12.47 0.00 28.98
CA GLN A 346 12.41 -1.46 28.87
C GLN A 346 12.00 -1.99 27.50
N ILE A 347 11.64 -1.12 26.55
CA ILE A 347 11.08 -1.54 25.26
C ILE A 347 12.20 -1.74 24.26
N GLY A 348 12.16 -2.87 23.55
CA GLY A 348 13.15 -3.17 22.52
C GLY A 348 13.04 -2.22 21.34
N ILE A 349 14.16 -1.95 20.68
CA ILE A 349 14.21 -1.10 19.48
C ILE A 349 14.59 -1.98 18.29
N VAL A 350 13.85 -1.87 17.18
CA VAL A 350 14.21 -2.47 15.90
C VAL A 350 14.57 -1.34 14.94
N ALA A 351 15.87 -1.13 14.69
CA ALA A 351 16.35 -0.15 13.73
C ALA A 351 16.10 -0.67 12.30
N LYS A 352 15.32 0.06 11.50
CA LYS A 352 15.01 -0.34 10.13
C LYS A 352 16.02 0.26 9.16
N ILE A 353 16.75 -0.63 8.50
CA ILE A 353 17.78 -0.27 7.52
C ILE A 353 17.11 -0.20 6.14
N GLU A 354 16.72 1.02 5.77
CA GLU A 354 15.85 1.31 4.62
C GLU A 354 16.53 2.17 3.55
N THR A 355 17.68 2.78 3.86
CA THR A 355 18.33 3.75 2.97
C THR A 355 19.80 3.42 2.75
N ARG A 356 20.38 4.01 1.68
CA ARG A 356 21.83 3.92 1.45
C ARG A 356 22.65 4.49 2.62
N GLN A 357 22.16 5.56 3.23
CA GLN A 357 22.82 6.22 4.35
C GLN A 357 22.80 5.34 5.60
N ALA A 358 21.69 4.67 5.89
CA ALA A 358 21.56 3.69 6.97
C ALA A 358 22.60 2.57 6.83
N VAL A 359 22.75 2.03 5.62
CA VAL A 359 23.75 0.99 5.33
C VAL A 359 25.17 1.49 5.59
N ARG A 360 25.50 2.69 5.08
CA ARG A 360 26.83 3.29 5.27
C ARG A 360 27.16 3.53 6.74
N ASN A 361 26.17 3.97 7.51
CA ASN A 361 26.32 4.33 8.92
C ASN A 361 25.96 3.18 9.87
N LEU A 362 25.72 1.97 9.35
CA LEU A 362 25.23 0.84 10.13
C LEU A 362 26.06 0.58 11.40
N PRO A 363 27.41 0.56 11.38
CA PRO A 363 28.19 0.35 12.60
C PRO A 363 27.89 1.38 13.70
N GLU A 364 27.75 2.66 13.35
CA GLU A 364 27.45 3.73 14.31
C GLU A 364 26.02 3.63 14.86
N ILE A 365 25.06 3.33 13.98
CA ILE A 365 23.66 3.08 14.36
C ILE A 365 23.59 1.93 15.38
N LEU A 366 24.30 0.83 15.11
CA LEU A 366 24.33 -0.32 16.00
C LEU A 366 24.95 0.01 17.36
N VAL A 367 26.12 0.67 17.39
CA VAL A 367 26.81 1.04 18.64
C VAL A 367 25.94 1.93 19.52
N HIS A 368 25.23 2.90 18.94
CA HIS A 368 24.34 3.76 19.70
C HIS A 368 23.06 3.03 20.14
N GLY A 369 22.50 2.18 19.28
CA GLY A 369 21.30 1.40 19.58
C GLY A 369 21.51 0.33 20.65
N MET A 370 22.70 -0.26 20.77
CA MET A 370 23.03 -1.32 21.74
C MET A 370 22.99 -0.88 23.21
N LYS A 371 22.79 0.42 23.48
CA LYS A 371 22.44 0.91 24.82
C LYS A 371 21.08 0.37 25.28
N HIS A 372 20.28 -0.17 24.36
CA HIS A 372 19.00 -0.83 24.57
C HIS A 372 18.98 -2.24 23.95
N ASP A 373 17.93 -3.00 24.24
CA ASP A 373 17.62 -4.26 23.54
C ASP A 373 17.36 -3.98 22.06
N LEU A 374 18.41 -4.11 21.25
CA LEU A 374 18.41 -3.74 19.83
C LEU A 374 18.19 -4.96 18.93
N GLY A 375 17.36 -4.80 17.90
CA GLY A 375 17.36 -5.59 16.68
C GLY A 375 17.56 -4.70 15.45
N ALA A 376 17.91 -5.29 14.33
CA ALA A 376 17.97 -4.62 13.03
C ALA A 376 16.98 -5.27 12.06
N MET A 377 16.31 -4.48 11.23
CA MET A 377 15.44 -4.99 10.18
C MET A 377 16.03 -4.62 8.81
N ILE A 378 16.24 -5.64 7.97
CA ILE A 378 16.55 -5.43 6.56
C ILE A 378 15.22 -5.18 5.84
N ALA A 379 14.83 -3.92 5.74
CA ALA A 379 13.57 -3.52 5.14
C ALA A 379 13.76 -3.33 3.62
N ARG A 380 13.78 -4.48 2.92
CA ARG A 380 14.19 -4.59 1.51
C ARG A 380 13.34 -3.79 0.53
N GLY A 381 12.07 -3.55 0.83
CA GLY A 381 11.15 -2.79 -0.02
C GLY A 381 11.66 -1.38 -0.33
N ASP A 382 11.83 -0.56 0.71
CA ASP A 382 12.39 0.79 0.57
C ASP A 382 13.89 0.74 0.24
N LEU A 383 14.65 -0.19 0.86
CA LEU A 383 16.09 -0.31 0.60
C LEU A 383 16.41 -0.55 -0.88
N ALA A 384 15.70 -1.46 -1.55
CA ALA A 384 15.93 -1.75 -2.97
C ALA A 384 15.76 -0.52 -3.87
N LEU A 385 14.86 0.41 -3.53
CA LEU A 385 14.67 1.65 -4.28
C LEU A 385 15.87 2.59 -4.11
N GLU A 386 16.51 2.57 -2.95
CA GLU A 386 17.63 3.44 -2.55
C GLU A 386 18.99 2.97 -3.09
N ILE A 387 19.27 1.66 -3.02
CA ILE A 387 20.55 1.09 -3.46
C ILE A 387 20.49 0.47 -4.87
N GLY A 388 19.29 0.30 -5.43
CA GLY A 388 19.05 -0.42 -6.67
C GLY A 388 18.85 -1.93 -6.45
N TYR A 389 18.03 -2.54 -7.31
CA TYR A 389 17.71 -3.97 -7.22
C TYR A 389 18.93 -4.87 -7.41
N GLU A 390 19.93 -4.44 -8.20
CA GLU A 390 21.13 -5.25 -8.45
C GLU A 390 21.97 -5.42 -7.19
N ARG A 391 22.01 -4.39 -6.33
CA ARG A 391 22.86 -4.35 -5.13
C ARG A 391 22.18 -4.91 -3.88
N LEU A 392 20.87 -5.19 -3.94
CA LEU A 392 20.13 -5.68 -2.78
C LEU A 392 20.73 -6.98 -2.23
N ALA A 393 21.16 -7.88 -3.13
CA ALA A 393 21.70 -9.18 -2.75
C ALA A 393 23.04 -9.11 -2.00
N GLU A 394 23.93 -8.17 -2.34
CA GLU A 394 25.20 -7.97 -1.62
C GLU A 394 24.98 -7.22 -0.31
N ILE A 395 24.14 -6.18 -0.30
CA ILE A 395 23.95 -5.33 0.88
C ILE A 395 23.20 -6.07 1.99
N GLN A 396 22.23 -6.93 1.67
CA GLN A 396 21.58 -7.74 2.70
C GLN A 396 22.59 -8.68 3.41
N GLU A 397 23.59 -9.20 2.68
CA GLU A 397 24.64 -10.03 3.27
C GLU A 397 25.53 -9.18 4.18
N GLU A 398 25.98 -8.01 3.73
CA GLU A 398 26.77 -7.09 4.56
C GLU A 398 26.05 -6.72 5.86
N ILE A 399 24.75 -6.41 5.81
CA ILE A 399 23.94 -6.10 7.01
C ILE A 399 23.92 -7.31 7.95
N LEU A 400 23.67 -8.52 7.43
CA LEU A 400 23.75 -9.75 8.23
C LEU A 400 25.14 -9.96 8.84
N TRP A 401 26.21 -9.57 8.16
CA TRP A 401 27.60 -9.75 8.61
C TRP A 401 27.92 -8.85 9.78
N ILE A 402 27.61 -7.57 9.64
CA ILE A 402 27.84 -6.57 10.67
C ILE A 402 26.96 -6.87 11.89
N CYS A 403 25.68 -7.17 11.70
CA CYS A 403 24.78 -7.48 12.82
C CYS A 403 25.17 -8.75 13.56
N GLU A 404 25.57 -9.82 12.85
CA GLU A 404 26.04 -11.06 13.49
C GLU A 404 27.33 -10.82 14.31
N ALA A 405 28.29 -10.07 13.77
CA ALA A 405 29.51 -9.71 14.49
C ALA A 405 29.23 -8.87 15.74
N ALA A 406 28.17 -8.05 15.68
CA ALA A 406 27.76 -7.19 16.77
C ALA A 406 26.74 -7.87 17.72
N HIS A 407 26.41 -9.14 17.49
CA HIS A 407 25.40 -9.89 18.25
C HIS A 407 23.99 -9.27 18.26
N VAL A 408 23.65 -8.51 17.22
CA VAL A 408 22.32 -7.91 17.04
C VAL A 408 21.45 -8.83 16.19
N PRO A 409 20.25 -9.25 16.67
CA PRO A 409 19.32 -10.06 15.91
C PRO A 409 18.79 -9.31 14.69
N VAL A 410 18.66 -10.02 13.57
CA VAL A 410 18.18 -9.46 12.31
C VAL A 410 16.78 -9.97 12.00
N ILE A 411 15.93 -9.07 11.51
CA ILE A 411 14.64 -9.37 10.89
C ILE A 411 14.80 -9.23 9.38
N TRP A 412 14.63 -10.34 8.66
CA TRP A 412 14.56 -10.37 7.21
C TRP A 412 13.15 -9.98 6.76
N ALA A 413 13.01 -8.78 6.21
CA ALA A 413 11.70 -8.19 6.00
C ALA A 413 11.39 -7.85 4.54
N THR A 414 10.09 -7.74 4.29
CA THR A 414 9.41 -7.37 3.04
C THR A 414 9.56 -8.39 1.92
N GLN A 415 8.49 -8.62 1.15
CA GLN A 415 8.45 -9.46 -0.04
C GLN A 415 8.81 -10.96 0.12
N VAL A 416 8.99 -11.46 1.35
CA VAL A 416 9.13 -12.91 1.58
C VAL A 416 7.78 -13.57 1.33
N LEU A 417 7.72 -14.51 0.38
CA LEU A 417 6.50 -15.22 0.00
C LEU A 417 5.31 -14.29 -0.35
N GLU A 418 5.58 -13.09 -0.89
CA GLU A 418 4.56 -12.08 -1.22
C GLU A 418 3.43 -12.62 -2.09
N ASN A 419 3.75 -13.28 -3.21
CA ASN A 419 2.77 -13.84 -4.12
C ASN A 419 1.97 -14.96 -3.46
N LEU A 420 2.58 -15.77 -2.60
CA LEU A 420 1.84 -16.77 -1.83
C LEU A 420 0.86 -16.08 -0.87
N VAL A 421 1.32 -15.07 -0.14
CA VAL A 421 0.50 -14.29 0.79
C VAL A 421 -0.69 -13.62 0.07
N GLN A 422 -0.50 -13.11 -1.14
CA GLN A 422 -1.55 -12.43 -1.91
C GLN A 422 -2.45 -13.37 -2.72
N THR A 423 -1.92 -14.44 -3.32
CA THR A 423 -2.60 -15.24 -4.35
C THR A 423 -2.77 -16.72 -4.01
N GLY A 424 -2.18 -17.19 -2.90
CA GLY A 424 -2.23 -18.59 -2.48
C GLY A 424 -1.20 -19.50 -3.16
N MET A 425 -0.39 -18.96 -4.09
CA MET A 425 0.61 -19.72 -4.85
C MET A 425 2.00 -19.07 -4.78
N PRO A 426 3.05 -19.77 -4.31
CA PRO A 426 4.41 -19.24 -4.33
C PRO A 426 5.06 -19.43 -5.71
N SER A 427 5.99 -18.55 -6.04
CA SER A 427 6.97 -18.75 -7.11
C SER A 427 8.21 -19.50 -6.59
N ARG A 428 9.01 -20.04 -7.50
CA ARG A 428 10.28 -20.71 -7.14
C ARG A 428 11.30 -19.75 -6.51
N ALA A 429 11.31 -18.50 -6.98
CA ALA A 429 12.18 -17.46 -6.45
C ALA A 429 11.86 -17.18 -4.98
N GLU A 430 10.59 -17.10 -4.62
CA GLU A 430 10.16 -16.83 -3.23
C GLU A 430 10.47 -17.98 -2.27
N ILE A 431 10.40 -19.24 -2.73
CA ILE A 431 10.85 -20.38 -1.91
C ILE A 431 12.35 -20.30 -1.65
N THR A 432 13.13 -19.90 -2.65
CA THR A 432 14.58 -19.71 -2.51
C THR A 432 14.89 -18.55 -1.56
N ASP A 433 14.17 -17.44 -1.67
CA ASP A 433 14.28 -16.30 -0.77
C ASP A 433 13.94 -16.68 0.68
N ALA A 434 12.84 -17.41 0.89
CA ALA A 434 12.46 -17.90 2.21
C ALA A 434 13.50 -18.85 2.82
N ALA A 435 14.12 -19.69 2.00
CA ALA A 435 15.23 -20.55 2.42
C ALA A 435 16.49 -19.75 2.80
N MET A 436 16.78 -18.65 2.09
CA MET A 436 17.88 -17.74 2.43
C MET A 436 17.61 -16.95 3.71
N ALA A 437 16.37 -16.48 3.88
CA ALA A 437 15.90 -15.70 5.01
C ALA A 437 15.99 -16.43 6.35
N GLU A 438 16.06 -17.77 6.31
CA GLU A 438 16.28 -18.62 7.48
C GLU A 438 17.50 -18.18 8.29
N ARG A 439 18.52 -17.60 7.66
CA ARG A 439 19.77 -17.13 8.29
C ARG A 439 19.59 -15.94 9.25
N ALA A 440 18.43 -15.30 9.23
CA ALA A 440 18.06 -14.25 10.17
C ALA A 440 17.33 -14.82 11.40
N GLU A 441 17.40 -14.13 12.53
CA GLU A 441 16.67 -14.52 13.74
C GLU A 441 15.15 -14.45 13.57
N CYS A 442 14.68 -13.61 12.65
CA CYS A 442 13.26 -13.47 12.36
C CYS A 442 12.99 -13.21 10.87
N ILE A 443 11.88 -13.74 10.36
CA ILE A 443 11.37 -13.51 9.00
C ILE A 443 10.02 -12.81 9.11
N MET A 444 9.84 -11.71 8.37
CA MET A 444 8.59 -10.95 8.36
C MET A 444 7.76 -11.23 7.11
N LEU A 445 6.49 -11.57 7.32
CA LEU A 445 5.46 -11.61 6.28
C LEU A 445 4.62 -10.32 6.30
N ASN A 446 4.36 -9.79 5.11
CA ASN A 446 3.42 -8.69 4.89
C ASN A 446 1.96 -9.16 5.07
N LYS A 447 0.99 -8.25 5.01
CA LYS A 447 -0.44 -8.59 5.08
C LYS A 447 -0.95 -9.21 3.78
N GLY A 448 -1.84 -10.20 3.88
CA GLY A 448 -2.56 -10.78 2.74
C GLY A 448 -3.54 -11.86 3.16
N GLU A 449 -4.23 -12.44 2.18
CA GLU A 449 -5.34 -13.39 2.41
C GLU A 449 -4.84 -14.77 2.87
N TYR A 450 -3.68 -15.21 2.40
CA TYR A 450 -3.20 -16.58 2.58
C TYR A 450 -2.12 -16.74 3.67
N ILE A 451 -2.11 -15.85 4.67
CA ILE A 451 -1.09 -15.85 5.74
C ILE A 451 -0.94 -17.20 6.46
N PRO A 452 -2.01 -17.89 6.90
CA PRO A 452 -1.85 -19.18 7.57
C PRO A 452 -1.19 -20.23 6.68
N GLN A 453 -1.44 -20.19 5.36
CA GLN A 453 -0.78 -21.08 4.40
C GLN A 453 0.68 -20.69 4.22
N ALA A 454 0.98 -19.39 4.10
CA ALA A 454 2.34 -18.88 3.98
C ALA A 454 3.19 -19.25 5.19
N LEU A 455 2.65 -19.12 6.41
CA LEU A 455 3.34 -19.52 7.65
C LEU A 455 3.66 -21.02 7.67
N ARG A 456 2.74 -21.89 7.24
CA ARG A 456 3.01 -23.35 7.16
C ARG A 456 4.08 -23.69 6.12
N VAL A 457 4.04 -23.04 4.95
CA VAL A 457 5.08 -23.22 3.92
C VAL A 457 6.43 -22.73 4.44
N LEU A 458 6.47 -21.55 5.06
CA LEU A 458 7.67 -20.97 5.64
C LEU A 458 8.25 -21.87 6.76
N ASP A 459 7.39 -22.39 7.65
CA ASP A 459 7.80 -23.32 8.71
C ASP A 459 8.44 -24.58 8.14
N SER A 460 7.85 -25.16 7.09
CA SER A 460 8.40 -26.33 6.40
C SER A 460 9.75 -26.04 5.75
N VAL A 461 9.88 -24.90 5.04
CA VAL A 461 11.13 -24.50 4.38
C VAL A 461 12.23 -24.28 5.41
N VAL A 462 11.97 -23.45 6.43
CA VAL A 462 12.93 -23.10 7.48
C VAL A 462 13.35 -24.33 8.28
N THR A 463 12.41 -25.20 8.67
CA THR A 463 12.71 -26.42 9.44
C THR A 463 13.59 -27.39 8.67
N ARG A 464 13.46 -27.45 7.34
CA ARG A 464 14.35 -28.25 6.48
C ARG A 464 15.72 -27.58 6.32
N MET A 465 15.74 -26.27 6.16
CA MET A 465 16.97 -25.51 5.93
C MET A 465 17.88 -25.42 7.16
N GLN A 466 17.34 -25.32 8.37
CA GLN A 466 18.14 -25.22 9.60
C GLN A 466 19.04 -26.43 9.88
N ASP A 467 18.74 -27.57 9.26
CA ASP A 467 19.61 -28.76 9.33
C ASP A 467 20.80 -28.67 8.37
N HIS A 468 20.67 -27.88 7.31
CA HIS A 468 21.68 -27.65 6.27
C HIS A 468 22.46 -26.35 6.49
N GLN A 469 21.91 -25.43 7.27
CA GLN A 469 22.44 -24.09 7.46
C GLN A 469 22.27 -23.69 8.92
N HIS A 470 23.29 -23.08 9.50
CA HIS A 470 23.14 -22.35 10.75
C HIS A 470 23.79 -20.99 10.60
N LYS A 471 22.96 -19.94 10.54
CA LYS A 471 23.38 -18.61 10.12
C LYS A 471 24.16 -18.71 8.81
N LYS A 472 25.46 -18.44 8.80
CA LYS A 472 26.29 -18.49 7.57
C LYS A 472 27.06 -19.77 7.38
N VAL A 473 26.99 -20.69 8.34
CA VAL A 473 27.72 -21.95 8.27
C VAL A 473 26.84 -23.01 7.62
N SER A 474 27.21 -23.41 6.40
CA SER A 474 26.62 -24.58 5.77
C SER A 474 27.09 -25.86 6.46
N LYS A 475 26.17 -26.79 6.67
CA LYS A 475 26.38 -28.09 7.30
C LYS A 475 26.11 -29.19 6.29
N PHE A 476 27.05 -30.12 6.15
CA PHE A 476 26.85 -31.29 5.29
C PHE A 476 26.16 -32.39 6.10
N ARG A 477 24.87 -32.63 5.80
CA ARG A 477 24.07 -33.71 6.40
C ARG A 477 23.53 -34.63 5.30
N ALA A 478 23.40 -35.91 5.61
CA ALA A 478 22.70 -36.87 4.76
C ALA A 478 21.21 -36.48 4.57
N LEU A 479 20.77 -36.42 3.31
CA LEU A 479 19.36 -36.31 2.96
C LEU A 479 18.71 -37.69 3.10
N HIS A 480 17.56 -37.76 3.75
CA HIS A 480 16.73 -38.96 3.78
C HIS A 480 15.51 -38.68 2.89
N TRP A 481 15.54 -39.24 1.68
CA TRP A 481 14.48 -39.13 0.68
C TRP A 481 13.32 -40.08 0.99
#